data_AF-A0A535N8J8-F1
#
_entry.id   AF-A0A535N8J8-F1
#
_cell.length_a   1.000
_cell.length_b   1.000
_cell.length_c   1.000
_cell.angle_alpha   90.00
_cell.angle_beta   90.00
_cell.angle_gamma   90.00
#
_symmetry.space_group_name_H-M   'P 1'
#
loop_
_entity.id
_entity.type
_entity.pdbx_description
1 polymer ?
#
loop_
_entity_poly.entity_id
_entity_poly.type
_entity_poly.pdbx_seq_one_letter_code
_entity_poly.pdbx_strand_id
1 'polypeptide(L)'
;MYETIQTETQRLHLTDIVSKAKSAERKLSLYALDNILWSLEDLNLNDRTTVPDDVVEQMRAFGIRYEPPIAIPDLIELVFTAQERFMNVEPEEVNRVPTLEELEAYFEETRVA
;
A
#
# COMPACT_ATOMS: atom_id res chain seq x y z
N MET A 1 33.11 11.88 15.40
CA MET A 1 32.91 12.31 14.00
C MET A 1 32.76 11.11 13.07
N TYR A 2 33.77 10.23 12.93
CA TYR A 2 33.66 9.02 12.07
C TYR A 2 32.56 8.03 12.50
N GLU A 3 32.42 7.75 13.80
CA GLU A 3 31.38 6.84 14.32
C GLU A 3 29.96 7.39 14.15
N THR A 4 29.81 8.72 14.25
CA THR A 4 28.54 9.44 14.05
C THR A 4 28.06 9.30 12.60
N ILE A 5 28.95 9.55 11.64
CA ILE A 5 28.67 9.43 10.20
C ILE A 5 28.30 7.98 9.84
N GLN A 6 28.98 6.98 10.42
CA GLN A 6 28.65 5.57 10.17
C GLN A 6 27.27 5.18 10.71
N THR A 7 26.91 5.67 11.89
CA THR A 7 25.61 5.38 12.53
C THR A 7 24.47 6.02 11.74
N GLU A 8 24.63 7.28 11.29
CA GLU A 8 23.66 7.97 10.44
C GLU A 8 23.50 7.28 9.08
N THR A 9 24.60 6.88 8.45
CA THR A 9 24.58 6.14 7.17
C THR A 9 23.81 4.82 7.30
N GLN A 10 24.04 4.05 8.36
CA GLN A 10 23.31 2.81 8.62
C GLN A 10 21.81 3.04 8.84
N ARG A 11 21.45 4.11 9.55
CA ARG A 11 20.06 4.49 9.79
C ARG A 11 19.34 4.87 8.50
N LEU A 12 19.98 5.65 7.63
CA LEU A 12 19.44 6.03 6.32
C LEU A 12 19.21 4.80 5.43
N HIS A 13 20.17 3.87 5.39
CA HIS A 13 20.01 2.61 4.65
C HIS A 13 18.86 1.74 5.18
N LEU A 14 18.71 1.62 6.51
CA LEU A 14 17.59 0.89 7.11
C LEU A 14 16.24 1.53 6.73
N THR A 15 16.16 2.86 6.78
CA THR A 15 14.94 3.60 6.40
C THR A 15 14.59 3.39 4.93
N ASP A 16 15.56 3.44 4.01
CA ASP A 16 15.36 3.17 2.57
C ASP A 16 14.87 1.72 2.33
N ILE A 17 15.48 0.74 3.00
CA ILE A 17 15.04 -0.66 2.90
C ILE A 17 13.60 -0.83 3.40
N VAL A 18 13.25 -0.21 4.54
CA VAL A 18 11.89 -0.26 5.09
C VAL A 18 10.90 0.39 4.13
N SER A 19 11.22 1.54 3.55
CA SER A 19 10.35 2.22 2.58
C SER A 19 10.12 1.37 1.32
N LYS A 20 11.19 0.77 0.78
CA LYS A 20 11.09 -0.15 -0.36
C LYS A 20 10.25 -1.38 -0.03
N ALA A 21 10.43 -1.96 1.14
CA ALA A 21 9.65 -3.11 1.59
C ALA A 21 8.16 -2.79 1.69
N LYS A 22 7.80 -1.65 2.30
CA LYS A 22 6.40 -1.19 2.35
C LYS A 22 5.80 -0.92 0.98
N SER A 23 6.56 -0.30 0.08
CA SER A 23 6.12 -0.06 -1.30
C SER A 23 5.86 -1.37 -2.06
N ALA A 24 6.73 -2.37 -1.87
CA ALA A 24 6.55 -3.70 -2.44
C ALA A 24 5.33 -4.42 -1.86
N GLU A 25 5.16 -4.40 -0.54
CA GLU A 25 3.98 -4.95 0.16
C GLU A 25 2.69 -4.32 -0.37
N ARG A 26 2.65 -2.99 -0.50
CA ARG A 26 1.50 -2.26 -1.08
C ARG A 26 1.16 -2.74 -2.48
N LYS A 27 2.16 -2.89 -3.35
CA LYS A 27 1.96 -3.38 -4.72
C LYS A 27 1.39 -4.80 -4.72
N LEU A 28 1.93 -5.69 -3.89
CA LEU A 28 1.44 -7.06 -3.76
C LEU A 28 -0.01 -7.09 -3.27
N SER A 29 -0.37 -6.27 -2.29
CA SER A 29 -1.74 -6.13 -1.79
C SER A 29 -2.69 -5.66 -2.89
N LEU A 30 -2.30 -4.67 -3.70
CA LEU A 30 -3.09 -4.20 -4.84
C LEU A 30 -3.31 -5.31 -5.87
N TYR A 31 -2.26 -6.03 -6.26
CA TYR A 31 -2.39 -7.15 -7.19
C TYR A 31 -3.30 -8.27 -6.67
N ALA A 32 -3.24 -8.58 -5.37
CA ALA A 32 -4.11 -9.58 -4.77
C ALA A 32 -5.57 -9.13 -4.75
N LEU A 33 -5.85 -7.87 -4.40
CA LEU A 33 -7.20 -7.29 -4.44
C LEU A 33 -7.76 -7.22 -5.86
N ASP A 34 -6.93 -6.90 -6.86
CA ASP A 34 -7.33 -6.96 -8.27
C ASP A 34 -7.79 -8.38 -8.62
N ASN A 35 -7.02 -9.42 -8.31
CA ASN A 35 -7.42 -10.80 -8.62
C ASN A 35 -8.76 -11.20 -7.99
N ILE A 36 -9.05 -10.71 -6.78
CA ILE A 36 -10.36 -10.89 -6.13
C ILE A 36 -11.45 -10.18 -6.94
N LEU A 37 -11.24 -8.93 -7.33
CA LEU A 37 -12.18 -8.18 -8.18
C LEU A 37 -12.48 -8.92 -9.48
N TRP A 38 -11.44 -9.34 -10.21
CA TRP A 38 -11.59 -10.11 -11.45
C TRP A 38 -12.45 -11.35 -11.25
N SER A 39 -12.25 -12.06 -10.13
CA SER A 39 -13.03 -13.27 -9.81
C SER A 39 -14.49 -12.94 -9.52
N LEU A 40 -14.76 -11.89 -8.74
CA LEU A 40 -16.14 -11.46 -8.42
C LEU A 40 -16.86 -10.90 -9.65
N GLU A 41 -16.16 -10.16 -10.52
CA GLU A 41 -16.69 -9.64 -11.77
C GLU A 41 -17.09 -10.78 -12.72
N ASP A 42 -16.26 -11.80 -12.87
CA ASP A 42 -16.59 -12.99 -13.67
C ASP A 42 -17.84 -13.70 -13.10
N LEU A 43 -17.93 -13.86 -11.77
CA LEU A 43 -19.12 -14.44 -11.14
C LEU A 43 -20.39 -13.60 -11.41
N ASN A 44 -20.28 -12.28 -11.30
CA ASN A 44 -21.38 -11.36 -11.55
C ASN A 44 -21.84 -11.37 -13.02
N LEU A 45 -20.89 -11.40 -13.96
CA LEU A 45 -21.16 -11.47 -15.40
C LEU A 45 -21.85 -12.78 -15.80
N ASN A 46 -21.60 -13.85 -15.07
CA ASN A 46 -22.18 -15.18 -15.30
C ASN A 46 -23.41 -15.46 -14.40
N ASP A 47 -23.99 -14.44 -13.77
CA ASP A 47 -25.15 -14.53 -12.86
C ASP A 47 -24.99 -15.60 -11.75
N ARG A 48 -23.75 -15.80 -11.27
CA ARG A 48 -23.46 -16.71 -10.16
C ARG A 48 -23.83 -16.03 -8.85
N THR A 49 -24.34 -16.82 -7.90
CA THR A 49 -24.74 -16.31 -6.57
C THR A 49 -23.87 -16.84 -5.43
N THR A 50 -22.98 -17.79 -5.73
CA THR A 50 -22.11 -18.44 -4.75
C THR A 50 -20.67 -18.05 -5.05
N VAL A 51 -19.98 -17.54 -4.04
CA VAL A 51 -18.57 -17.19 -4.12
C VAL A 51 -17.73 -18.42 -3.75
N PRO A 52 -16.71 -18.79 -4.54
CA PRO A 52 -15.79 -19.87 -4.22
C PRO A 52 -15.05 -19.66 -2.89
N ASP A 53 -14.82 -20.73 -2.14
CA ASP A 53 -14.20 -20.67 -0.81
C ASP A 53 -12.79 -20.04 -0.83
N ASP A 54 -12.02 -20.27 -1.90
CA ASP A 54 -10.69 -19.68 -2.09
C ASP A 54 -10.74 -18.16 -2.25
N VAL A 55 -11.77 -17.63 -2.90
CA VAL A 55 -12.00 -16.18 -3.02
C VAL A 55 -12.46 -15.61 -1.67
N VAL A 56 -13.29 -16.35 -0.92
CA VAL A 56 -13.72 -15.97 0.43
C VAL A 56 -12.55 -15.86 1.40
N GLU A 57 -11.64 -16.83 1.39
CA GLU A 57 -10.46 -16.80 2.25
C GLU A 57 -9.50 -15.66 1.88
N GLN A 58 -9.35 -15.36 0.59
CA GLN A 58 -8.59 -14.19 0.13
C GLN A 58 -9.23 -12.88 0.60
N MET A 59 -10.56 -12.73 0.47
CA MET A 59 -11.29 -11.57 0.99
C MET A 59 -11.10 -11.40 2.51
N ARG A 60 -11.17 -12.50 3.27
CA ARG A 60 -10.93 -12.49 4.72
C ARG A 60 -9.52 -12.04 5.09
N ALA A 61 -8.51 -12.40 4.31
CA ALA A 61 -7.13 -11.95 4.52
C ALA A 61 -7.01 -10.41 4.43
N PHE A 62 -7.88 -9.75 3.65
CA PHE A 62 -7.99 -8.29 3.57
C PHE A 62 -9.03 -7.68 4.53
N GLY A 63 -9.63 -8.48 5.42
CA GLY A 63 -10.63 -8.04 6.39
C GLY A 63 -12.02 -7.82 5.79
N ILE A 64 -12.26 -8.29 4.56
CA ILE A 64 -13.56 -8.21 3.88
C ILE A 64 -14.41 -9.39 4.32
N ARG A 65 -15.57 -9.11 4.92
CA ARG A 65 -16.48 -10.15 5.41
C ARG A 65 -17.42 -10.61 4.30
N TYR A 66 -17.48 -11.92 4.12
CA TYR A 66 -18.50 -12.57 3.29
C TYR A 66 -19.51 -13.26 4.20
N GLU A 67 -20.73 -12.74 4.21
CA GLU A 67 -21.87 -13.31 4.94
C GLU A 67 -23.08 -13.35 4.00
N PRO A 68 -23.55 -14.54 3.58
CA PRO A 68 -24.79 -14.65 2.82
C PRO A 68 -25.96 -14.01 3.61
N PRO A 69 -26.89 -13.30 2.94
CA PRO A 69 -27.14 -13.29 1.50
C PRO A 69 -26.53 -12.09 0.74
N ILE A 70 -25.34 -11.59 1.10
CA ILE A 70 -24.72 -10.46 0.39
C ILE A 70 -24.61 -10.70 -1.12
N ALA A 71 -24.96 -9.69 -1.93
CA ALA A 71 -24.89 -9.78 -3.37
C ALA A 71 -23.45 -9.58 -3.88
N ILE A 72 -23.10 -10.20 -5.01
CA ILE A 72 -21.77 -10.07 -5.60
C ILE A 72 -21.41 -8.61 -5.95
N PRO A 73 -22.31 -7.78 -6.50
CA PRO A 73 -22.02 -6.35 -6.70
C PRO A 73 -21.61 -5.64 -5.40
N ASP A 74 -22.27 -5.94 -4.27
CA ASP A 74 -21.91 -5.33 -2.98
C ASP A 74 -20.52 -5.78 -2.51
N LEU A 75 -20.14 -7.04 -2.78
CA LEU A 75 -18.79 -7.53 -2.50
C LEU A 75 -17.73 -6.82 -3.34
N ILE A 76 -18.02 -6.56 -4.62
CA ILE A 76 -17.13 -5.80 -5.50
C ILE A 76 -16.85 -4.40 -4.91
N GLU A 77 -17.89 -3.70 -4.44
CA GLU A 77 -17.75 -2.40 -3.78
C GLU A 77 -16.91 -2.47 -2.48
N LEU A 78 -17.08 -3.53 -1.68
CA LEU A 78 -16.27 -3.73 -0.47
C LEU A 78 -14.79 -3.97 -0.81
N VAL A 79 -14.51 -4.71 -1.87
CA VAL A 79 -13.14 -4.94 -2.34
C VAL A 79 -12.52 -3.65 -2.91
N PHE A 80 -13.28 -2.85 -3.67
CA PHE A 80 -12.83 -1.52 -4.10
C PHE A 80 -12.48 -0.61 -2.92
N THR A 81 -13.35 -0.56 -1.92
CA THR A 81 -13.10 0.20 -0.68
C THR A 81 -11.81 -0.25 0.02
N ALA A 82 -11.55 -1.56 0.04
CA ALA A 82 -10.30 -2.09 0.58
C ALA A 82 -9.08 -1.69 -0.28
N GLN A 83 -9.23 -1.68 -1.61
CA GLN A 83 -8.19 -1.29 -2.56
C GLN A 83 -7.80 0.19 -2.45
N GLU A 84 -8.77 1.09 -2.24
CA GLU A 84 -8.53 2.52 -2.08
C GLU A 84 -7.53 2.84 -0.96
N ARG A 85 -7.52 2.05 0.11
CA ARG A 85 -6.57 2.19 1.23
C ARG A 85 -5.11 2.03 0.80
N PHE A 86 -4.86 1.30 -0.29
CA PHE A 86 -3.53 1.07 -0.84
C PHE A 86 -3.21 2.02 -2.00
N MET A 87 -4.22 2.67 -2.60
CA MET A 87 -4.02 3.67 -3.66
C MET A 87 -3.74 5.06 -3.11
N ASN A 88 -4.45 5.47 -2.06
CA ASN A 88 -4.41 6.84 -1.51
C ASN A 88 -3.33 7.02 -0.43
N VAL A 89 -2.10 6.61 -0.71
CA VAL A 89 -0.98 6.77 0.24
C VAL A 89 -0.09 7.92 -0.22
N GLU A 90 -0.02 8.99 0.58
CA GLU A 90 0.96 10.05 0.37
C GLU A 90 2.38 9.45 0.32
N PRO A 91 3.27 9.98 -0.54
CA PRO A 91 4.65 9.52 -0.56
C PRO A 91 5.26 9.68 0.83
N GLU A 92 5.80 8.59 1.39
CA GLU A 92 6.55 8.66 2.65
C GLU A 92 7.64 9.74 2.53
N GLU A 93 7.90 10.51 3.60
CA GLU A 93 8.83 11.66 3.61
C GLU A 93 10.19 11.39 2.95
N VAL A 94 10.66 10.14 3.01
CA VAL A 94 11.90 9.63 2.42
C VAL A 94 11.93 9.74 0.89
N ASN A 95 10.78 9.64 0.24
CA ASN A 95 10.60 9.78 -1.21
C ASN A 95 9.99 11.14 -1.60
N ARG A 96 9.77 12.03 -0.63
CA ARG A 96 9.28 13.38 -0.90
C ARG A 96 10.44 14.21 -1.43
N VAL A 97 10.15 15.03 -2.44
CA VAL A 97 11.10 16.06 -2.88
C VAL A 97 11.13 17.14 -1.80
N PRO A 98 12.30 17.47 -1.22
CA PRO A 98 12.42 18.57 -0.25
C PRO A 98 11.86 19.86 -0.84
N THR A 99 11.21 20.69 -0.01
CA THR A 99 10.73 21.98 -0.49
C THR A 99 11.89 22.95 -0.72
N LEU A 100 11.65 24.01 -1.52
CA LEU A 100 12.67 25.02 -1.77
C LEU A 100 13.19 25.65 -0.46
N GLU A 101 12.29 25.90 0.50
CA GLU A 101 12.59 26.46 1.81
C GLU A 101 13.48 25.53 2.65
N GLU A 102 13.27 24.21 2.59
CA GLU A 102 14.09 23.22 3.30
C GLU A 102 15.48 23.08 2.69
N LEU A 103 15.58 23.19 1.36
CA LEU A 103 16.87 23.21 0.65
C LEU A 103 17.66 24.47 1.02
N GLU A 104 17.01 25.63 1.02
CA GLU A 104 17.65 26.91 1.41
C GLU A 104 18.19 26.84 2.84
N ALA A 105 17.40 26.34 3.81
CA ALA A 105 17.84 26.17 5.19
C ALA A 105 19.06 25.24 5.33
N TYR A 106 19.09 24.12 4.59
CA TYR A 106 20.23 23.20 4.58
C TYR A 106 21.50 23.84 4.02
N PHE A 107 21.40 24.59 2.91
CA PHE A 107 22.56 25.29 2.33
C PHE A 107 23.05 26.44 3.20
N GLU A 108 22.18 27.07 3.98
CA GLU A 108 22.52 28.15 4.89
C GLU A 108 23.25 27.62 6.14
N GLU A 109 22.81 26.50 6.72
CA GLU A 109 23.54 25.79 7.78
C GLU A 109 24.92 25.33 7.33
N THR A 110 25.04 24.81 6.11
CA THR A 110 26.32 24.31 5.57
C THR A 110 27.32 25.44 5.26
N ARG A 111 26.86 26.69 5.08
CA ARG A 111 27.72 27.86 4.82
C ARG A 111 28.36 28.46 6.07
N VAL A 112 27.84 28.15 7.25
CA VAL A 112 28.28 28.72 8.53
C VAL A 112 29.18 27.73 9.32
N ALA A 113 29.29 26.48 8.86
CA ALA A 113 30.14 25.43 9.43
C ALA A 113 31.59 25.43 8.90
#